data_AF-A0A929CE54-F1
#
_entry.id   AF-A0A929CE54-F1
#
_cell.length_a   1.000
_cell.length_b   1.000
_cell.length_c   1.000
_cell.angle_alpha   90.00
_cell.angle_beta   90.00
_cell.angle_gamma   90.00
#
_symmetry.space_group_name_H-M   'P 1'
#
loop_
_entity.id
_entity.type
_entity.pdbx_description
1 polymer ?
#
loop_
_entity_poly.entity_id
_entity_poly.type
_entity_poly.pdbx_seq_one_letter_code
_entity_poly.pdbx_strand_id
1 'polypeptide(L)'
;MHKLLAITILLFIILQSQAQFLHADYKKAEALKYRPLLVALFDMEEEAGTYCDSIHMAWYNEKIREIFSQHWTLSDSIIFMKSRRVASIIASKSHDYVIFSAGPSREGQQSSNDIFWFPSFTFMLYLSEDGKRFDSRMVDRGLYSYPLVPDMEMTGQLFRGKYIFKLSFTGLSLSESDLVFALQQFNESILTALAQKKPKGGIYAKKVPKEISSRLKSMTLLLPDNLDPEGITEELVSKYYKHPFRIATQEDIENTISSKTENTAYIHYLWSDQQRMFVGMVIDAQSGELLAMMGPGVARLHKAGCPDPGSSYRSQIRIKIKKLKNLSKLVK
;
A
#
# COMPACT_ATOMS: atom_id res chain seq x y z
N MET A 1 -37.00 19.00 23.80
CA MET A 1 -36.60 18.56 22.44
C MET A 1 -35.23 19.06 21.98
N HIS A 2 -34.73 20.23 22.42
CA HIS A 2 -33.44 20.76 21.93
C HIS A 2 -32.17 20.03 22.41
N LYS A 3 -32.20 19.33 23.56
CA LYS A 3 -31.05 18.53 24.04
C LYS A 3 -30.84 17.24 23.24
N LEU A 4 -31.89 16.65 22.68
CA LEU A 4 -31.78 15.43 21.87
C LEU A 4 -31.22 15.72 20.46
N LEU A 5 -31.54 16.90 19.91
CA LEU A 5 -31.02 17.38 18.62
C LEU A 5 -29.52 17.75 18.71
N ALA A 6 -29.09 18.33 19.83
CA ALA A 6 -27.68 18.63 20.08
C ALA A 6 -26.83 17.36 20.19
N ILE A 7 -27.35 16.29 20.79
CA ILE A 7 -26.65 15.00 20.89
C ILE A 7 -26.58 14.30 19.52
N THR A 8 -27.63 14.40 18.69
CA THR A 8 -27.57 13.87 17.31
C THR A 8 -26.64 14.66 16.41
N ILE A 9 -26.56 15.99 16.56
CA ILE A 9 -25.59 16.83 15.83
C ILE A 9 -24.15 16.56 16.30
N LEU A 10 -23.93 16.31 17.59
CA LEU A 10 -22.60 15.93 18.12
C LEU A 10 -22.17 14.54 17.63
N LEU A 11 -23.11 13.59 17.48
CA LEU A 11 -22.86 12.27 16.93
C LEU A 11 -22.53 12.28 15.43
N PHE A 12 -22.97 13.29 14.66
CA PHE A 12 -22.63 13.42 13.24
C PHE A 12 -21.30 14.15 12.96
N ILE A 13 -20.70 14.82 13.95
CA ILE A 13 -19.40 15.54 13.80
C ILE A 13 -18.19 14.59 13.98
N ILE A 14 -18.41 13.33 14.36
CA ILE A 14 -17.35 12.31 14.51
C ILE A 14 -17.32 11.36 13.30
N LEU A 15 -17.64 11.86 12.10
CA LEU A 15 -17.21 11.22 10.85
C LEU A 15 -15.71 11.51 10.66
N GLN A 16 -14.88 10.90 11.50
CA GLN A 16 -13.43 10.91 11.41
C GLN A 16 -13.02 10.10 10.17
N SER A 17 -12.27 10.69 9.24
CA SER A 17 -11.58 9.93 8.19
C SER A 17 -10.54 9.02 8.81
N GLN A 18 -10.90 7.77 8.98
CA GLN A 18 -9.97 6.74 9.36
C GLN A 18 -9.08 6.47 8.14
N ALA A 19 -7.78 6.73 8.21
CA ALA A 19 -6.86 6.02 7.32
C ALA A 19 -6.52 4.68 7.96
N GLN A 20 -6.33 3.65 7.16
CA GLN A 20 -6.46 2.29 7.67
C GLN A 20 -5.43 1.31 7.09
N PHE A 21 -4.23 1.34 7.66
CA PHE A 21 -3.12 0.41 7.41
C PHE A 21 -2.79 -0.43 8.64
N LEU A 22 -2.07 -1.53 8.42
CA LEU A 22 -1.36 -2.23 9.49
C LEU A 22 -0.29 -1.28 10.07
N HIS A 23 -0.25 -1.09 11.39
CA HIS A 23 0.95 -0.54 12.00
C HIS A 23 2.10 -1.52 11.87
N ALA A 24 3.32 -0.99 11.70
CA ALA A 24 4.49 -1.82 11.81
C ALA A 24 4.60 -2.42 13.23
N ASP A 25 4.99 -3.68 13.32
CA ASP A 25 5.20 -4.38 14.59
C ASP A 25 6.52 -3.92 15.23
N TYR A 26 6.46 -3.02 16.22
CA TYR A 26 7.67 -2.40 16.77
C TYR A 26 8.66 -3.44 17.34
N LYS A 27 8.17 -4.52 17.97
CA LYS A 27 9.03 -5.55 18.57
C LYS A 27 9.84 -6.28 17.52
N LYS A 28 9.25 -6.51 16.35
CA LYS A 28 9.96 -7.11 15.22
C LYS A 28 10.78 -6.08 14.46
N ALA A 29 10.30 -4.84 14.35
CA ALA A 29 11.01 -3.76 13.68
C ALA A 29 12.33 -3.43 14.38
N GLU A 30 12.44 -3.63 15.70
CA GLU A 30 13.72 -3.53 16.43
C GLU A 30 14.80 -4.43 15.84
N ALA A 31 14.44 -5.55 15.19
CA ALA A 31 15.39 -6.44 14.53
C ALA A 31 16.19 -5.78 13.40
N LEU A 32 15.67 -4.74 12.76
CA LEU A 32 16.39 -3.98 11.73
C LEU A 32 17.65 -3.29 12.26
N LYS A 33 17.73 -3.05 13.57
CA LYS A 33 18.91 -2.42 14.19
C LYS A 33 20.13 -3.34 14.27
N TYR A 34 19.90 -4.66 14.25
CA TYR A 34 20.95 -5.64 14.54
C TYR A 34 21.02 -6.82 13.58
N ARG A 35 20.02 -6.98 12.70
CA ARG A 35 20.02 -7.99 11.63
C ARG A 35 20.21 -7.33 10.27
N PRO A 36 21.05 -7.90 9.39
CA PRO A 36 21.11 -7.46 8.00
C PRO A 36 19.75 -7.60 7.30
N LEU A 37 19.48 -6.66 6.38
CA LEU A 37 18.30 -6.68 5.53
C LEU A 37 18.61 -7.43 4.23
N LEU A 38 17.94 -8.56 4.01
CA LEU A 38 17.92 -9.23 2.72
C LEU A 38 16.84 -8.60 1.84
N VAL A 39 17.23 -8.06 0.69
CA VAL A 39 16.31 -7.63 -0.36
C VAL A 39 16.22 -8.74 -1.39
N ALA A 40 15.05 -9.37 -1.47
CA ALA A 40 14.80 -10.45 -2.42
C ALA A 40 14.66 -9.88 -3.85
N LEU A 41 15.48 -10.43 -4.74
CA LEU A 41 15.43 -10.20 -6.19
C LEU A 41 14.72 -11.37 -6.86
N PHE A 42 13.98 -11.11 -7.92
CA PHE A 42 13.35 -12.16 -8.71
C PHE A 42 14.40 -13.07 -9.35
N ASP A 43 14.12 -14.37 -9.36
CA ASP A 43 14.85 -15.36 -10.15
C ASP A 43 14.12 -15.59 -11.47
N MET A 44 14.54 -14.85 -12.50
CA MET A 44 13.84 -14.80 -13.80
C MET A 44 13.71 -16.18 -14.47
N GLU A 45 14.61 -17.12 -14.20
CA GLU A 45 14.59 -18.47 -14.78
C GLU A 45 13.48 -19.35 -14.20
N GLU A 46 13.11 -19.14 -12.93
CA GLU A 46 12.15 -19.99 -12.21
C GLU A 46 10.79 -19.30 -12.00
N GLU A 47 10.78 -17.96 -11.95
CA GLU A 47 9.58 -17.20 -11.59
C GLU A 47 8.86 -16.57 -12.78
N ALA A 48 9.55 -16.33 -13.90
CA ALA A 48 8.91 -15.71 -15.06
C ALA A 48 8.00 -16.71 -15.77
N GLY A 49 6.68 -16.47 -15.71
CA GLY A 49 5.70 -17.28 -16.44
C GLY A 49 5.52 -16.86 -17.90
N THR A 50 5.88 -15.62 -18.22
CA THR A 50 5.74 -15.00 -19.53
C THR A 50 6.92 -14.07 -19.84
N TYR A 51 7.08 -13.69 -21.12
CA TYR A 51 8.05 -12.67 -21.53
C TYR A 51 7.85 -11.34 -20.79
N CYS A 52 6.58 -10.95 -20.56
CA CYS A 52 6.26 -9.74 -19.79
C CYS A 52 6.77 -9.83 -18.36
N ASP A 53 6.56 -10.96 -17.70
CA ASP A 53 7.08 -11.17 -16.35
C ASP A 53 8.59 -11.01 -16.33
N SER A 54 9.31 -11.58 -17.31
CA SER A 54 10.77 -11.46 -17.41
C SER A 54 11.23 -10.00 -17.51
N ILE A 55 10.61 -9.17 -18.35
CA ILE A 55 11.03 -7.77 -18.50
C ILE A 55 10.72 -6.97 -17.23
N HIS A 56 9.53 -7.12 -16.64
CA HIS A 56 9.19 -6.41 -15.40
C HIS A 56 10.07 -6.84 -14.22
N MET A 57 10.40 -8.13 -14.12
CA MET A 57 11.31 -8.66 -13.09
C MET A 57 12.73 -8.15 -13.28
N ALA A 58 13.22 -8.10 -14.52
CA ALA A 58 14.54 -7.53 -14.84
C ALA A 58 14.61 -6.06 -14.43
N TRP A 59 13.61 -5.27 -14.84
CA TRP A 59 13.48 -3.86 -14.47
C TRP A 59 13.45 -3.67 -12.95
N TYR A 60 12.65 -4.46 -12.22
CA TYR A 60 12.60 -4.39 -10.76
C TYR A 60 13.97 -4.72 -10.15
N ASN A 61 14.62 -5.79 -10.59
CA ASN A 61 15.92 -6.23 -10.06
C ASN A 61 17.03 -5.18 -10.25
N GLU A 62 16.98 -4.45 -11.37
CA GLU A 62 17.86 -3.33 -11.66
C GLU A 62 17.55 -2.15 -10.72
N LYS A 63 16.31 -1.68 -10.72
CA LYS A 63 15.91 -0.43 -10.05
C LYS A 63 15.84 -0.53 -8.54
N ILE A 64 15.47 -1.68 -7.99
CA ILE A 64 15.35 -1.84 -6.54
C ILE A 64 16.69 -1.65 -5.83
N ARG A 65 17.82 -1.99 -6.48
CA ARG A 65 19.16 -1.80 -5.92
C ARG A 65 19.51 -0.34 -5.75
N GLU A 66 19.30 0.43 -6.81
CA GLU A 66 19.51 1.87 -6.83
C GLU A 66 18.62 2.56 -5.80
N ILE A 67 17.31 2.29 -5.84
CA ILE A 67 16.32 2.96 -5.00
C ILE A 67 16.51 2.63 -3.52
N PHE A 68 16.84 1.38 -3.15
CA PHE A 68 17.17 1.06 -1.75
C PHE A 68 18.38 1.83 -1.25
N SER A 69 19.42 1.97 -2.06
CA SER A 69 20.64 2.69 -1.65
C SER A 69 20.40 4.17 -1.39
N GLN A 70 19.42 4.78 -2.07
CA GLN A 70 19.11 6.20 -1.96
C GLN A 70 18.04 6.50 -0.89
N HIS A 71 17.09 5.58 -0.67
CA HIS A 71 15.89 5.85 0.10
C HIS A 71 15.74 5.03 1.39
N TRP A 72 16.44 3.89 1.54
CA TRP A 72 16.35 3.10 2.77
C TRP A 72 17.28 3.65 3.86
N THR A 73 16.76 3.84 5.07
CA THR A 73 17.51 4.49 6.17
C THR A 73 17.52 3.71 7.48
N LEU A 74 16.94 2.50 7.49
CA LEU A 74 16.68 1.76 8.73
C LEU A 74 17.71 0.69 9.08
N SER A 75 18.59 0.34 8.13
CA SER A 75 19.63 -0.66 8.32
C SER A 75 20.84 -0.34 7.45
N ASP A 76 22.04 -0.40 8.04
CA ASP A 76 23.28 -0.11 7.33
C ASP A 76 23.78 -1.29 6.48
N SER A 77 23.30 -2.51 6.77
CA SER A 77 23.67 -3.73 6.04
C SER A 77 22.52 -4.22 5.18
N ILE A 78 22.62 -3.98 3.87
CA ILE A 78 21.65 -4.43 2.86
C ILE A 78 22.34 -5.46 1.96
N ILE A 79 21.71 -6.62 1.81
CA ILE A 79 22.20 -7.71 0.97
C ILE A 79 21.12 -8.03 -0.07
N PHE A 80 21.45 -7.82 -1.35
CA PHE A 80 20.56 -8.18 -2.45
C PHE A 80 20.79 -9.64 -2.84
N MET A 81 19.73 -10.44 -2.85
CA MET A 81 19.84 -11.88 -3.02
C MET A 81 18.69 -12.42 -3.88
N LYS A 82 18.99 -13.37 -4.78
CA LYS A 82 17.95 -14.08 -5.54
C LYS A 82 16.96 -14.77 -4.60
N SER A 83 15.67 -14.68 -4.92
CA SER A 83 14.53 -15.23 -4.18
C SER A 83 14.70 -16.70 -3.81
N ARG A 84 15.24 -17.54 -4.70
CA ARG A 84 15.53 -18.96 -4.44
C ARG A 84 16.47 -19.17 -3.25
N ARG A 85 17.49 -18.32 -3.14
CA ARG A 85 18.47 -18.36 -2.06
C ARG A 85 17.85 -17.83 -0.76
N VAL A 86 17.02 -16.79 -0.85
CA VAL A 86 16.19 -16.31 0.28
C VAL A 86 15.24 -17.42 0.76
N ALA A 87 14.59 -18.16 -0.14
CA ALA A 87 13.72 -19.28 0.19
C ALA A 87 14.48 -20.40 0.91
N SER A 88 15.75 -20.64 0.56
CA SER A 88 16.62 -21.60 1.26
C SER A 88 16.94 -21.15 2.69
N ILE A 89 17.18 -19.85 2.91
CA ILE A 89 17.36 -19.25 4.25
C ILE A 89 16.09 -19.36 5.08
N ILE A 90 14.93 -19.10 4.48
CA ILE A 90 13.63 -19.28 5.13
C ILE A 90 13.44 -20.78 5.49
N ALA A 91 13.76 -21.69 4.57
CA ALA A 91 13.65 -23.13 4.77
C ALA A 91 14.55 -23.65 5.91
N SER A 92 15.73 -23.05 6.12
CA SER A 92 16.64 -23.42 7.22
C SER A 92 16.19 -22.92 8.60
N LYS A 93 15.14 -22.09 8.70
CA LYS A 93 14.68 -21.45 9.94
C LYS A 93 15.76 -20.54 10.57
N SER A 94 16.59 -19.91 9.76
CA SER A 94 17.52 -18.87 10.25
C SER A 94 16.73 -17.74 10.94
N HIS A 95 17.32 -17.18 11.99
CA HIS A 95 16.80 -16.01 12.71
C HIS A 95 17.71 -14.80 12.49
N ASP A 96 18.58 -14.84 11.48
CA ASP A 96 19.68 -13.88 11.37
C ASP A 96 19.31 -12.67 10.52
N TYR A 97 18.17 -12.72 9.83
CA TYR A 97 17.83 -11.76 8.78
C TYR A 97 16.47 -11.11 8.99
N VAL A 98 16.36 -9.87 8.52
CA VAL A 98 15.09 -9.27 8.10
C VAL A 98 15.01 -9.40 6.59
N ILE A 99 13.83 -9.71 6.04
CA ILE A 99 13.63 -9.93 4.62
C ILE A 99 12.64 -8.90 4.10
N PHE A 100 13.05 -8.16 3.08
CA PHE A 100 12.18 -7.40 2.20
C PHE A 100 11.96 -8.21 0.91
N SER A 101 10.70 -8.50 0.59
CA SER A 101 10.34 -9.15 -0.65
C SER A 101 9.15 -8.44 -1.28
N ALA A 102 9.13 -8.38 -2.60
CA ALA A 102 8.00 -7.82 -3.31
C ALA A 102 7.64 -8.69 -4.52
N GLY A 103 6.37 -8.68 -4.92
CA GLY A 103 5.96 -9.33 -6.16
C GLY A 103 4.46 -9.42 -6.39
N PRO A 104 4.08 -9.93 -7.58
CA PRO A 104 2.71 -10.27 -7.91
C PRO A 104 2.13 -11.24 -6.89
N SER A 105 0.96 -10.91 -6.35
CA SER A 105 0.30 -11.63 -5.27
C SER A 105 -1.21 -11.40 -5.32
N ARG A 106 -1.92 -11.91 -4.31
CA ARG A 106 -3.35 -11.66 -4.13
C ARG A 106 -3.68 -11.28 -2.69
N GLU A 107 -4.59 -10.32 -2.57
CA GLU A 107 -5.20 -9.88 -1.30
C GLU A 107 -6.61 -10.46 -1.16
N GLY A 108 -6.97 -10.86 0.06
CA GLY A 108 -8.23 -11.54 0.34
C GLY A 108 -9.27 -10.63 1.00
N GLN A 109 -10.49 -10.60 0.46
CA GLN A 109 -11.66 -10.02 1.11
C GLN A 109 -12.63 -11.13 1.51
N GLN A 110 -12.76 -11.37 2.81
CA GLN A 110 -13.79 -12.25 3.32
C GLN A 110 -15.14 -11.53 3.28
N SER A 111 -16.14 -12.18 2.70
CA SER A 111 -17.52 -11.72 2.66
C SER A 111 -18.43 -12.90 2.97
N SER A 112 -19.13 -12.84 4.09
CA SER A 112 -19.96 -13.92 4.63
C SER A 112 -19.22 -15.27 4.64
N ASN A 113 -19.48 -16.13 3.65
CA ASN A 113 -18.96 -17.50 3.56
C ASN A 113 -17.92 -17.68 2.44
N ASP A 114 -17.53 -16.61 1.75
CA ASP A 114 -16.61 -16.66 0.62
C ASP A 114 -15.43 -15.69 0.79
N ILE A 115 -14.38 -15.95 0.02
CA ILE A 115 -13.18 -15.13 -0.03
C ILE A 115 -12.98 -14.68 -1.48
N PHE A 116 -13.12 -13.36 -1.69
CA PHE A 116 -12.80 -12.73 -2.95
C PHE A 116 -11.32 -12.38 -3.00
N TRP A 117 -10.62 -12.87 -4.01
CA TRP A 117 -9.20 -12.61 -4.20
C TRP A 117 -8.98 -11.50 -5.23
N PHE A 118 -8.22 -10.48 -4.84
CA PHE A 118 -7.87 -9.37 -5.72
C PHE A 118 -6.39 -9.45 -6.07
N PRO A 119 -6.00 -9.36 -7.35
CA PRO A 119 -4.60 -9.31 -7.70
C PRO A 119 -3.97 -8.01 -7.18
N SER A 120 -2.71 -8.11 -6.80
CA SER A 120 -1.95 -7.03 -6.21
C SER A 120 -0.46 -7.20 -6.50
N PHE A 121 0.28 -6.10 -6.53
CA PHE A 121 1.73 -6.14 -6.31
C PHE A 121 2.00 -5.76 -4.87
N THR A 122 2.59 -6.67 -4.10
CA THR A 122 2.72 -6.50 -2.65
C THR A 122 4.18 -6.45 -2.24
N PHE A 123 4.51 -5.46 -1.42
CA PHE A 123 5.77 -5.32 -0.71
C PHE A 123 5.58 -5.82 0.72
N MET A 124 6.53 -6.61 1.21
CA MET A 124 6.46 -7.25 2.51
C MET A 124 7.82 -7.14 3.20
N LEU A 125 7.80 -6.77 4.47
CA LEU A 125 8.96 -6.85 5.36
C LEU A 125 8.63 -7.80 6.51
N TYR A 126 9.50 -8.77 6.78
CA TYR A 126 9.29 -9.78 7.83
C TYR A 126 10.61 -10.38 8.33
N LEU A 127 10.55 -11.07 9.47
CA LEU A 127 11.70 -11.81 10.00
C LEU A 127 11.85 -13.13 9.26
N SER A 128 13.08 -13.60 9.03
CA SER A 128 13.34 -14.85 8.29
C SER A 128 12.61 -16.06 8.87
N GLU A 129 12.46 -16.13 10.19
CA GLU A 129 11.71 -17.18 10.90
C GLU A 129 10.19 -17.16 10.63
N ASP A 130 9.63 -16.00 10.29
CA ASP A 130 8.21 -15.85 9.91
C ASP A 130 7.97 -16.22 8.43
N GLY A 131 9.04 -16.28 7.62
CA GLY A 131 9.00 -16.51 6.17
C GLY A 131 8.20 -17.73 5.73
N LYS A 132 8.28 -18.85 6.47
CA LYS A 132 7.59 -20.12 6.13
C LYS A 132 6.07 -20.01 6.16
N ARG A 133 5.54 -18.97 6.81
CA ARG A 133 4.11 -18.74 6.99
C ARG A 133 3.50 -17.91 5.87
N PHE A 134 4.28 -17.49 4.87
CA PHE A 134 3.78 -16.81 3.69
C PHE A 134 3.56 -17.79 2.54
N ASP A 135 2.46 -17.65 1.82
CA ASP A 135 2.32 -18.23 0.49
C ASP A 135 2.89 -17.19 -0.48
N SER A 136 3.83 -17.57 -1.35
CA SER A 136 4.46 -16.61 -2.27
C SER A 136 3.46 -15.96 -3.23
N ARG A 137 2.30 -16.59 -3.45
CA ARG A 137 1.25 -16.08 -4.35
C ARG A 137 0.07 -15.47 -3.63
N MET A 138 -0.01 -15.61 -2.30
CA MET A 138 -1.11 -15.08 -1.49
C MET A 138 -0.59 -14.40 -0.22
N VAL A 139 -0.94 -13.12 -0.08
CA VAL A 139 -0.58 -12.31 1.11
C VAL A 139 -1.37 -12.79 2.33
N ASP A 140 -2.66 -13.04 2.14
CA ASP A 140 -3.51 -13.69 3.11
C ASP A 140 -3.75 -15.15 2.69
N ARG A 141 -3.81 -16.07 3.65
CA ARG A 141 -4.11 -17.48 3.39
C ARG A 141 -5.57 -17.78 3.68
N GLY A 142 -6.24 -18.46 2.76
CA GLY A 142 -7.50 -19.15 3.04
C GLY A 142 -7.24 -20.53 3.62
N LEU A 143 -8.19 -21.07 4.39
CA LEU A 143 -8.08 -22.39 5.00
C LEU A 143 -7.92 -23.54 3.96
N TYR A 144 -8.28 -23.30 2.71
CA TYR A 144 -8.18 -24.25 1.58
C TYR A 144 -6.85 -24.17 0.80
N SER A 145 -5.91 -23.32 1.21
CA SER A 145 -4.55 -23.28 0.64
C SER A 145 -3.74 -24.44 1.25
N TYR A 146 -3.77 -25.61 0.61
CA TYR A 146 -3.05 -26.85 0.97
C TYR A 146 -1.59 -26.62 1.43
N PRO A 147 -1.03 -27.44 2.36
CA PRO A 147 -1.32 -27.42 3.79
C PRO A 147 -0.03 -27.22 4.64
N LEU A 148 -0.12 -26.75 5.89
CA LEU A 148 0.89 -27.05 6.95
C LEU A 148 0.43 -26.69 8.39
N VAL A 149 -0.87 -26.67 8.70
CA VAL A 149 -1.33 -26.69 10.11
C VAL A 149 -2.50 -27.68 10.21
N PRO A 150 -2.29 -28.88 10.79
CA PRO A 150 -3.29 -29.96 10.80
C PRO A 150 -4.51 -29.75 11.70
N ASP A 151 -4.49 -28.81 12.66
CA ASP A 151 -5.46 -28.80 13.76
C ASP A 151 -6.28 -27.50 13.89
N MET A 152 -6.87 -26.98 12.82
CA MET A 152 -7.90 -25.93 12.96
C MET A 152 -9.19 -26.33 12.26
N GLU A 153 -10.26 -26.43 13.06
CA GLU A 153 -11.64 -26.60 12.61
C GLU A 153 -11.99 -25.63 11.46
N MET A 154 -12.67 -26.16 10.45
CA MET A 154 -12.88 -25.48 9.17
C MET A 154 -13.80 -24.27 9.30
N THR A 155 -13.22 -23.09 9.48
CA THR A 155 -13.91 -21.81 9.31
C THR A 155 -13.34 -21.10 8.08
N GLY A 156 -14.18 -20.45 7.27
CA GLY A 156 -13.79 -19.68 6.08
C GLY A 156 -13.01 -18.40 6.39
N GLN A 157 -12.06 -18.48 7.33
CA GLN A 157 -11.33 -17.36 7.90
C GLN A 157 -10.05 -17.08 7.11
N LEU A 158 -9.81 -15.80 6.83
CA LEU A 158 -8.56 -15.31 6.26
C LEU A 158 -7.49 -15.22 7.36
N PHE A 159 -6.36 -15.88 7.14
CA PHE A 159 -5.18 -15.79 8.00
C PHE A 159 -4.15 -14.86 7.39
N ARG A 160 -3.80 -13.81 8.12
CA ARG A 160 -2.77 -12.87 7.67
C ARG A 160 -1.38 -13.38 7.98
N GLY A 161 -0.47 -13.13 7.05
CA GLY A 161 0.95 -13.34 7.27
C GLY A 161 1.50 -12.54 8.47
N LYS A 162 2.61 -13.02 9.04
CA LYS A 162 3.28 -12.42 10.20
C LYS A 162 4.30 -11.33 9.77
N TYR A 163 3.81 -10.26 9.17
CA TYR A 163 4.65 -9.15 8.71
C TYR A 163 5.23 -8.30 9.86
N ILE A 164 6.36 -7.64 9.61
CA ILE A 164 6.71 -6.39 10.27
C ILE A 164 5.80 -5.31 9.72
N PHE A 165 5.76 -5.15 8.40
CA PHE A 165 4.87 -4.24 7.68
C PHE A 165 4.63 -4.79 6.26
N LYS A 166 3.49 -4.45 5.66
CA LYS A 166 3.18 -4.77 4.26
C LYS A 166 2.45 -3.62 3.59
N LEU A 167 2.57 -3.57 2.27
CA LEU A 167 1.91 -2.58 1.43
C LEU A 167 1.56 -3.21 0.09
N SER A 168 0.30 -3.10 -0.33
CA SER A 168 -0.19 -3.78 -1.54
C SER A 168 -0.85 -2.81 -2.49
N PHE A 169 -0.41 -2.83 -3.74
CA PHE A 169 -0.89 -1.99 -4.83
C PHE A 169 -1.92 -2.75 -5.66
N THR A 170 -2.80 -2.02 -6.32
CA THR A 170 -3.82 -2.57 -7.22
C THR A 170 -3.28 -3.06 -8.56
N GLY A 171 -2.15 -2.49 -9.00
CA GLY A 171 -1.51 -2.81 -10.28
C GLY A 171 -0.51 -3.94 -10.11
N LEU A 172 -0.16 -4.58 -11.23
CA LEU A 172 0.95 -5.54 -11.31
C LEU A 172 2.24 -4.92 -11.89
N SER A 173 2.15 -3.75 -12.54
CA SER A 173 3.30 -2.97 -12.96
C SER A 173 3.66 -1.94 -11.88
N LEU A 174 4.93 -1.55 -11.87
CA LEU A 174 5.48 -0.55 -10.98
C LEU A 174 6.26 0.49 -11.79
N SER A 175 6.20 1.74 -11.36
CA SER A 175 7.15 2.79 -11.74
C SER A 175 8.27 2.99 -10.73
N GLU A 176 9.29 3.77 -11.06
CA GLU A 176 10.31 4.15 -10.08
C GLU A 176 9.68 4.90 -8.91
N SER A 177 8.72 5.80 -9.20
CA SER A 177 7.99 6.54 -8.18
C SER A 177 7.19 5.63 -7.23
N ASP A 178 6.72 4.48 -7.71
CA ASP A 178 6.04 3.46 -6.91
C ASP A 178 6.99 2.79 -5.91
N LEU A 179 8.21 2.47 -6.36
CA LEU A 179 9.26 1.90 -5.51
C LEU A 179 9.71 2.91 -4.45
N VAL A 180 9.95 4.16 -4.85
CA VAL A 180 10.29 5.26 -3.93
C VAL A 180 9.19 5.45 -2.89
N PHE A 181 7.93 5.54 -3.33
CA PHE A 181 6.79 5.67 -2.44
C PHE A 181 6.70 4.48 -1.46
N ALA A 182 6.85 3.25 -1.94
CA ALA A 182 6.84 2.08 -1.08
C ALA A 182 7.90 2.19 0.02
N LEU A 183 9.17 2.46 -0.32
CA LEU A 183 10.24 2.55 0.68
C LEU A 183 10.01 3.69 1.69
N GLN A 184 9.48 4.83 1.24
CA GLN A 184 9.08 5.91 2.16
C GLN A 184 8.02 5.44 3.15
N GLN A 185 6.98 4.72 2.71
CA GLN A 185 5.95 4.18 3.59
C GLN A 185 6.51 3.16 4.59
N PHE A 186 7.44 2.30 4.17
CA PHE A 186 8.12 1.38 5.08
C PHE A 186 8.92 2.14 6.14
N ASN A 187 9.76 3.11 5.73
CA ASN A 187 10.53 3.93 6.65
C ASN A 187 9.64 4.64 7.67
N GLU A 188 8.64 5.40 7.20
CA GLU A 188 7.75 6.16 8.07
C GLU A 188 7.00 5.25 9.05
N SER A 189 6.44 4.14 8.55
CA SER A 189 5.66 3.21 9.37
C SER A 189 6.51 2.56 10.46
N ILE A 190 7.74 2.18 10.13
CA ILE A 190 8.68 1.55 11.06
C ILE A 190 9.19 2.56 12.09
N LEU A 191 9.67 3.74 11.66
CA LEU A 191 10.13 4.80 12.57
C LEU A 191 9.02 5.20 13.54
N THR A 192 7.80 5.35 13.04
CA THR A 192 6.62 5.64 13.87
C THR A 192 6.37 4.54 14.89
N ALA A 193 6.44 3.27 14.48
CA ALA A 193 6.24 2.14 15.40
C ALA A 193 7.32 2.08 16.49
N LEU A 194 8.58 2.29 16.12
CA LEU A 194 9.71 2.34 17.06
C LEU A 194 9.58 3.50 18.05
N ALA A 195 9.17 4.68 17.59
CA ALA A 195 8.98 5.85 18.44
C ALA A 195 7.79 5.69 19.41
N GLN A 196 6.66 5.17 18.92
CA GLN A 196 5.43 5.06 19.71
C GLN A 196 5.36 3.80 20.58
N LYS A 197 6.22 2.78 20.33
CA LYS A 197 6.26 1.49 21.05
C LYS A 197 4.88 0.81 21.18
N LYS A 198 3.99 0.98 20.19
CA LYS A 198 2.62 0.46 20.26
C LYS A 198 2.59 -1.07 20.16
N PRO A 199 2.01 -1.80 21.12
CA PRO A 199 2.06 -3.27 21.14
C PRO A 199 1.30 -3.97 20.01
N LYS A 200 1.79 -5.18 19.64
CA LYS A 200 1.08 -6.21 18.87
C LYS A 200 -0.32 -6.39 19.46
N GLY A 201 -1.38 -6.00 18.76
CA GLY A 201 -2.70 -6.29 19.29
C GLY A 201 -3.91 -5.91 18.47
N GLY A 202 -3.75 -5.43 17.23
CA GLY A 202 -4.90 -5.15 16.40
C GLY A 202 -4.51 -4.52 15.08
N ILE A 203 -5.38 -4.67 14.09
CA ILE A 203 -5.41 -3.82 12.91
C ILE A 203 -5.84 -2.43 13.40
N TYR A 204 -4.94 -1.71 14.07
CA TYR A 204 -5.18 -0.33 14.44
C TYR A 204 -4.94 0.48 13.19
N ALA A 205 -6.02 0.91 12.56
CA ALA A 205 -5.93 1.92 11.54
C ALA A 205 -5.23 3.18 12.08
N LYS A 206 -4.16 3.61 11.40
CA LYS A 206 -3.59 4.96 11.61
C LYS A 206 -4.65 5.99 11.22
N LYS A 207 -5.48 6.44 12.17
CA LYS A 207 -6.38 7.58 11.94
C LYS A 207 -5.54 8.75 11.42
N VAL A 208 -5.97 9.39 10.32
CA VAL A 208 -5.34 10.66 9.94
C VAL A 208 -5.87 11.73 10.89
N PRO A 209 -5.01 12.40 11.66
CA PRO A 209 -5.41 13.53 12.50
C PRO A 209 -6.03 14.63 11.64
N LYS A 210 -7.02 15.36 12.20
CA LYS A 210 -7.71 16.43 11.46
C LYS A 210 -6.73 17.53 11.07
N GLU A 211 -5.73 17.78 11.90
CA GLU A 211 -4.69 18.77 11.69
C GLU A 211 -3.90 18.44 10.42
N ILE A 212 -3.55 17.16 10.23
CA ILE A 212 -2.88 16.68 9.02
C ILE A 212 -3.81 16.80 7.80
N SER A 213 -5.06 16.33 7.90
CA SER A 213 -6.03 16.44 6.80
C SER A 213 -6.37 17.89 6.43
N SER A 214 -6.29 18.82 7.39
CA SER A 214 -6.59 20.24 7.15
C SER A 214 -5.57 20.93 6.24
N ARG A 215 -4.35 20.39 6.11
CA ARG A 215 -3.33 20.88 5.16
C ARG A 215 -3.81 20.82 3.71
N LEU A 216 -4.71 19.89 3.39
CA LEU A 216 -5.32 19.79 2.06
C LEU A 216 -6.14 21.03 1.66
N LYS A 217 -6.49 21.92 2.61
CA LYS A 217 -7.14 23.21 2.28
C LYS A 217 -6.27 24.10 1.40
N SER A 218 -4.95 24.05 1.61
CA SER A 218 -3.97 24.93 0.96
C SER A 218 -3.11 24.23 -0.09
N MET A 219 -3.12 22.90 -0.11
CA MET A 219 -2.35 22.10 -1.08
C MET A 219 -3.12 21.90 -2.39
N THR A 220 -2.39 21.84 -3.49
CA THR A 220 -2.94 21.46 -4.79
C THR A 220 -3.08 19.94 -4.87
N LEU A 221 -4.31 19.45 -4.95
CA LEU A 221 -4.59 18.03 -5.18
C LEU A 221 -4.50 17.69 -6.69
N LEU A 222 -3.57 16.82 -7.05
CA LEU A 222 -3.46 16.24 -8.39
C LEU A 222 -4.51 15.14 -8.55
N LEU A 223 -5.42 15.35 -9.49
CA LEU A 223 -6.43 14.38 -9.87
C LEU A 223 -6.01 13.74 -11.21
N PRO A 224 -5.88 12.41 -11.30
CA PRO A 224 -5.62 11.75 -12.57
C PRO A 224 -6.67 12.12 -13.62
N ASP A 225 -6.22 12.42 -14.84
CA ASP A 225 -7.08 12.74 -15.99
C ASP A 225 -8.03 11.59 -16.41
N ASN A 226 -7.77 10.39 -15.93
CA ASN A 226 -8.60 9.21 -16.17
C ASN A 226 -9.30 8.67 -14.91
N LEU A 227 -9.38 9.50 -13.86
CA LEU A 227 -9.98 9.16 -12.57
C LEU A 227 -11.46 8.75 -12.69
N ASP A 228 -12.24 9.44 -13.52
CA ASP A 228 -13.65 9.15 -13.78
C ASP A 228 -13.84 8.54 -15.18
N PRO A 229 -14.45 7.35 -15.31
CA PRO A 229 -14.70 6.72 -16.61
C PRO A 229 -15.63 7.50 -17.53
N GLU A 230 -16.44 8.40 -16.98
CA GLU A 230 -17.33 9.27 -17.75
C GLU A 230 -16.60 10.56 -18.21
N GLY A 231 -15.31 10.68 -17.90
CA GLY A 231 -14.49 11.87 -18.16
C GLY A 231 -14.48 12.83 -16.96
N ILE A 232 -13.43 13.67 -16.90
CA ILE A 232 -13.21 14.65 -15.82
C ILE A 232 -12.87 16.01 -16.42
N THR A 233 -13.49 17.07 -15.89
CA THR A 233 -13.16 18.47 -16.19
C THR A 233 -13.12 19.27 -14.90
N GLU A 234 -12.45 20.42 -14.88
CA GLU A 234 -12.34 21.23 -13.67
C GLU A 234 -13.70 21.76 -13.20
N GLU A 235 -14.61 22.07 -14.13
CA GLU A 235 -15.98 22.48 -13.82
C GLU A 235 -16.76 21.36 -13.12
N LEU A 236 -16.50 20.09 -13.47
CA LEU A 236 -17.12 18.95 -12.81
C LEU A 236 -16.51 18.70 -11.43
N VAL A 237 -15.18 18.74 -11.31
CA VAL A 237 -14.48 18.56 -10.03
C VAL A 237 -14.90 19.62 -9.03
N SER A 238 -14.93 20.89 -9.43
CA SER A 238 -15.22 22.04 -8.56
C SER A 238 -16.62 21.99 -7.95
N LYS A 239 -17.56 21.22 -8.53
CA LYS A 239 -18.88 20.95 -7.91
C LYS A 239 -18.76 20.11 -6.63
N TYR A 240 -17.76 19.25 -6.53
CA TYR A 240 -17.60 18.27 -5.44
C TYR A 240 -16.41 18.57 -4.53
N TYR A 241 -15.32 19.10 -5.06
CA TYR A 241 -14.11 19.46 -4.31
C TYR A 241 -13.90 20.98 -4.34
N LYS A 242 -13.74 21.60 -3.17
CA LYS A 242 -13.74 23.07 -3.03
C LYS A 242 -12.36 23.66 -2.71
N HIS A 243 -11.34 22.81 -2.59
CA HIS A 243 -9.97 23.20 -2.30
C HIS A 243 -9.13 23.17 -3.59
N PRO A 244 -7.90 23.71 -3.60
CA PRO A 244 -7.07 23.73 -4.80
C PRO A 244 -6.86 22.33 -5.39
N PHE A 245 -7.05 22.21 -6.70
CA PHE A 245 -6.81 20.97 -7.44
C PHE A 245 -6.36 21.30 -8.86
N ARG A 246 -5.74 20.34 -9.53
CA ARG A 246 -5.58 20.34 -10.99
C ARG A 246 -5.79 18.94 -11.52
N ILE A 247 -6.30 18.84 -12.74
CA ILE A 247 -6.27 17.59 -13.49
C ILE A 247 -4.83 17.39 -14.00
N ALA A 248 -4.29 16.19 -13.84
CA ALA A 248 -2.90 15.88 -14.12
C ALA A 248 -2.79 14.55 -14.86
N THR A 249 -1.85 14.46 -15.80
CA THR A 249 -1.51 13.21 -16.46
C THR A 249 -0.77 12.27 -15.50
N GLN A 250 -0.63 11.00 -15.88
CA GLN A 250 0.19 10.05 -15.13
C GLN A 250 1.65 10.54 -15.00
N GLU A 251 2.21 11.10 -16.09
CA GLU A 251 3.57 11.65 -16.12
C GLU A 251 3.73 12.85 -15.18
N ASP A 252 2.74 13.77 -15.16
CA ASP A 252 2.73 14.90 -14.21
C ASP A 252 2.80 14.42 -12.75
N ILE A 253 2.05 13.38 -12.41
CA ILE A 253 2.00 12.81 -11.05
C ILE A 253 3.33 12.14 -10.72
N GLU A 254 3.90 11.37 -11.64
CA GLU A 254 5.21 10.72 -11.46
C GLU A 254 6.32 11.74 -11.25
N ASN A 255 6.39 12.78 -12.08
CA ASN A 255 7.35 13.86 -11.94
C ASN A 255 7.19 14.59 -10.60
N THR A 256 5.95 14.81 -10.14
CA THR A 256 5.68 15.45 -8.84
C THR A 256 6.19 14.61 -7.67
N ILE A 257 6.05 13.28 -7.74
CA ILE A 257 6.52 12.37 -6.68
C ILE A 257 8.05 12.29 -6.68
N SER A 258 8.65 12.12 -7.86
CA SER A 258 10.11 12.03 -7.99
C SER A 258 10.81 13.32 -7.56
N SER A 259 10.25 14.47 -7.91
CA SER A 259 10.80 15.79 -7.53
C SER A 259 10.42 16.26 -6.13
N LYS A 260 9.58 15.51 -5.40
CA LYS A 260 9.08 15.86 -4.06
C LYS A 260 8.45 17.26 -4.01
N THR A 261 7.63 17.59 -5.00
CA THR A 261 7.05 18.94 -5.16
C THR A 261 6.32 19.39 -3.90
N GLU A 262 6.68 20.57 -3.41
CA GLU A 262 6.06 21.16 -2.22
C GLU A 262 4.59 21.54 -2.45
N ASN A 263 3.82 21.59 -1.35
CA ASN A 263 2.42 22.01 -1.33
C ASN A 263 1.51 21.27 -2.35
N THR A 264 1.90 20.05 -2.73
CA THR A 264 1.20 19.24 -3.73
C THR A 264 0.87 17.88 -3.13
N ALA A 265 -0.35 17.40 -3.40
CA ALA A 265 -0.81 16.09 -2.97
C ALA A 265 -1.36 15.31 -4.16
N TYR A 266 -1.34 13.98 -4.09
CA TYR A 266 -1.84 13.12 -5.17
C TYR A 266 -2.67 11.97 -4.60
N ILE A 267 -3.47 11.32 -5.46
CA ILE A 267 -4.25 10.14 -5.08
C ILE A 267 -3.48 8.87 -5.48
N HIS A 268 -3.29 7.97 -4.52
CA HIS A 268 -2.80 6.61 -4.73
C HIS A 268 -3.81 5.62 -4.17
N TYR A 269 -4.01 4.47 -4.81
CA TYR A 269 -4.84 3.42 -4.25
C TYR A 269 -4.01 2.29 -3.68
N LEU A 270 -4.36 1.92 -2.45
CA LEU A 270 -3.61 0.95 -1.66
C LEU A 270 -4.60 0.03 -0.97
N TRP A 271 -4.19 -1.21 -0.74
CA TRP A 271 -5.01 -2.16 -0.02
C TRP A 271 -5.17 -1.70 1.43
N SER A 272 -6.42 -1.57 1.87
CA SER A 272 -6.72 -1.36 3.28
C SER A 272 -6.95 -2.70 3.96
N ASP A 273 -6.05 -3.04 4.86
CA ASP A 273 -6.15 -4.21 5.72
C ASP A 273 -7.37 -4.17 6.65
N GLN A 274 -7.93 -3.01 6.97
CA GLN A 274 -9.14 -2.94 7.79
C GLN A 274 -10.41 -3.02 6.95
N GLN A 275 -10.51 -2.27 5.85
CA GLN A 275 -11.68 -2.36 4.95
C GLN A 275 -11.69 -3.65 4.11
N ARG A 276 -10.55 -4.35 4.04
CA ARG A 276 -10.33 -5.52 3.17
C ARG A 276 -10.66 -5.22 1.71
N MET A 277 -10.22 -4.06 1.25
CA MET A 277 -10.41 -3.60 -0.13
C MET A 277 -9.45 -2.46 -0.46
N PHE A 278 -9.30 -2.17 -1.74
CA PHE A 278 -8.54 -1.02 -2.20
C PHE A 278 -9.29 0.30 -1.96
N VAL A 279 -8.59 1.26 -1.35
CA VAL A 279 -9.11 2.57 -1.00
C VAL A 279 -8.22 3.65 -1.57
N GLY A 280 -8.82 4.79 -1.95
CA GLY A 280 -8.05 5.93 -2.44
C GLY A 280 -7.40 6.65 -1.28
N MET A 281 -6.16 7.06 -1.45
CA MET A 281 -5.36 7.69 -0.40
C MET A 281 -4.74 8.96 -0.96
N VAL A 282 -4.84 10.03 -0.19
CA VAL A 282 -4.28 11.33 -0.54
C VAL A 282 -2.93 11.45 0.15
N ILE A 283 -1.87 11.53 -0.64
CA ILE A 283 -0.49 11.51 -0.18
C ILE A 283 0.15 12.86 -0.47
N ASP A 284 0.88 13.39 0.51
CA ASP A 284 1.76 14.55 0.35
C ASP A 284 2.96 14.18 -0.54
N ALA A 285 3.16 14.90 -1.65
CA ALA A 285 4.22 14.56 -2.61
C ALA A 285 5.63 14.81 -2.07
N GLN A 286 5.80 15.73 -1.12
CA GLN A 286 7.10 16.09 -0.57
C GLN A 286 7.56 15.08 0.49
N SER A 287 6.67 14.73 1.39
CA SER A 287 6.96 13.92 2.58
C SER A 287 6.56 12.45 2.45
N GLY A 288 5.67 12.12 1.51
CA GLY A 288 5.02 10.82 1.45
C GLY A 288 3.96 10.61 2.54
N GLU A 289 3.68 11.61 3.36
CA GLU A 289 2.73 11.50 4.46
C GLU A 289 1.29 11.33 3.95
N LEU A 290 0.54 10.44 4.59
CA LEU A 290 -0.88 10.25 4.31
C LEU A 290 -1.73 11.38 4.89
N LEU A 291 -2.34 12.17 4.00
CA LEU A 291 -3.15 13.34 4.32
C LEU A 291 -4.64 13.04 4.47
N ALA A 292 -5.17 12.09 3.72
CA ALA A 292 -6.56 11.67 3.83
C ALA A 292 -6.79 10.30 3.20
N MET A 293 -7.92 9.67 3.57
CA MET A 293 -8.40 8.46 2.93
C MET A 293 -9.77 8.71 2.31
N MET A 294 -9.93 8.26 1.08
CA MET A 294 -11.18 8.23 0.35
C MET A 294 -11.85 6.87 0.53
N GLY A 295 -13.18 6.85 0.47
CA GLY A 295 -13.93 5.59 0.47
C GLY A 295 -13.55 4.68 -0.70
N PRO A 296 -14.05 3.43 -0.70
CA PRO A 296 -13.62 2.43 -1.67
C PRO A 296 -13.81 2.86 -3.12
N GLY A 297 -12.82 2.57 -3.96
CA GLY A 297 -12.90 2.72 -5.41
C GLY A 297 -13.37 1.45 -6.10
N VAL A 298 -13.82 1.56 -7.36
CA VAL A 298 -13.95 0.38 -8.21
C VAL A 298 -12.68 0.31 -9.05
N ALA A 299 -11.78 -0.61 -8.70
CA ALA A 299 -10.67 -0.95 -9.57
C ALA A 299 -11.22 -1.85 -10.68
N ARG A 300 -11.24 -1.37 -11.94
CA ARG A 300 -11.37 -2.28 -13.09
C ARG A 300 -9.95 -2.60 -13.53
N LEU A 301 -9.50 -3.82 -13.27
CA LEU A 301 -8.30 -4.34 -13.92
C LEU A 301 -8.63 -4.45 -15.40
N HIS A 302 -8.07 -3.58 -16.24
CA HIS A 302 -8.17 -3.80 -17.67
C HIS A 302 -7.22 -4.93 -18.03
N LYS A 303 -7.79 -6.02 -18.55
CA LYS A 303 -7.03 -7.01 -19.31
C LYS A 303 -6.74 -6.39 -20.68
N ALA A 304 -5.57 -5.79 -20.86
CA ALA A 304 -5.01 -5.57 -22.19
C ALA A 304 -3.54 -5.10 -22.12
N GLY A 305 -2.63 -5.92 -22.64
CA GLY A 305 -1.25 -5.54 -22.98
C GLY A 305 -0.19 -5.82 -21.91
N CYS A 306 1.04 -6.02 -22.40
CA CYS A 306 2.27 -5.94 -21.64
C CYS A 306 2.59 -4.45 -21.47
N PRO A 307 2.30 -3.81 -20.32
CA PRO A 307 2.64 -2.40 -20.14
C PRO A 307 4.15 -2.22 -20.20
N ASP A 308 4.60 -1.03 -20.59
CA ASP A 308 6.02 -0.73 -20.56
C ASP A 308 6.57 -0.89 -19.12
N PRO A 309 7.72 -1.55 -18.94
CA PRO A 309 8.39 -1.62 -17.64
C PRO A 309 8.63 -0.21 -17.10
N GLY A 310 8.37 0.00 -15.81
CA GLY A 310 8.49 1.32 -15.21
C GLY A 310 7.25 2.21 -15.35
N SER A 311 6.16 1.74 -15.97
CA SER A 311 4.89 2.45 -15.98
C SER A 311 4.01 2.09 -14.78
N SER A 312 3.37 3.08 -14.16
CA SER A 312 2.44 2.87 -13.05
C SER A 312 0.99 2.75 -13.54
N TYR A 313 0.26 1.75 -13.04
CA TYR A 313 -1.18 1.59 -13.25
C TYR A 313 -2.06 2.36 -12.26
N ARG A 314 -1.55 3.40 -11.56
CA ARG A 314 -2.36 4.31 -10.72
C ARG A 314 -3.63 4.84 -11.43
N SER A 315 -3.60 4.78 -12.75
CA SER A 315 -4.59 5.28 -13.70
C SER A 315 -5.75 4.31 -14.02
N GLN A 316 -5.77 3.05 -13.55
CA GLN A 316 -6.87 2.10 -13.87
C GLN A 316 -8.01 2.05 -12.85
N ILE A 317 -7.97 2.89 -11.82
CA ILE A 317 -8.98 2.89 -10.77
C ILE A 317 -9.97 4.01 -11.01
N ARG A 318 -11.19 3.58 -11.29
CA ARG A 318 -12.28 4.44 -11.69
C ARG A 318 -13.09 4.79 -10.44
N ILE A 319 -13.05 6.05 -10.04
CA ILE A 319 -14.01 6.60 -9.10
C ILE A 319 -14.89 7.63 -9.76
N LYS A 320 -16.19 7.55 -9.44
CA LYS A 320 -17.10 8.62 -9.78
C LYS A 320 -16.68 9.87 -9.04
N ILE A 321 -16.52 10.97 -9.75
CA ILE A 321 -16.06 12.28 -9.28
C ILE A 321 -16.85 12.78 -8.05
N LYS A 322 -18.12 12.40 -7.94
CA LYS A 322 -18.98 12.68 -6.78
C LYS A 322 -18.41 12.19 -5.44
N LYS A 323 -17.53 11.19 -5.45
CA LYS A 323 -16.85 10.70 -4.24
C LYS A 323 -15.86 11.72 -3.66
N LEU A 324 -15.36 12.67 -4.46
CA LEU A 324 -14.54 13.79 -3.99
C LEU A 324 -15.27 14.70 -2.99
N LYS A 325 -16.61 14.68 -2.99
CA LYS A 325 -17.43 15.39 -1.99
C LYS A 325 -17.11 14.94 -0.57
N ASN A 326 -16.80 13.66 -0.38
CA ASN A 326 -16.44 13.15 0.94
C ASN A 326 -15.07 13.67 1.36
N LEU A 327 -14.09 13.67 0.45
CA LEU A 327 -12.78 14.27 0.69
C LEU A 327 -12.90 15.76 1.08
N SER A 328 -13.67 16.53 0.30
CA SER A 328 -13.97 17.94 0.60
C SER A 328 -14.56 18.17 2.00
N LYS A 329 -15.42 17.25 2.49
CA LYS A 329 -15.98 17.32 3.84
C LYS A 329 -14.97 16.96 4.94
N LEU A 330 -14.06 16.03 4.67
CA LEU A 330 -13.03 15.60 5.64
C LEU A 330 -12.04 16.72 5.93
N VAL A 331 -11.85 17.59 4.94
CA VAL A 331 -10.97 18.74 5.06
C VAL A 331 -11.65 19.89 5.82
N LYS A 332 -12.98 19.98 5.93
CA LYS A 332 -13.68 21.10 6.60
C LYS A 332 -13.36 21.26 8.08
#